data_AF-A0A922S5H4-F1
#
_entry.id   AF-A0A922S5H4-F1
#
_cell.length_a   1.000
_cell.length_b   1.000
_cell.length_c   1.000
_cell.angle_alpha   90.00
_cell.angle_beta   90.00
_cell.angle_gamma   90.00
#
_symmetry.space_group_name_H-M   'P 1'
#
loop_
_entity.id
_entity.type
_entity.pdbx_description
1 polymer ?
#
loop_
_entity_poly.entity_id
_entity_poly.type
_entity_poly.pdbx_seq_one_letter_code
_entity_poly.pdbx_strand_id
1 'polypeptide(L)'
;MTVYKFYAYPKNLRPRVSQVLILPPFRNNGHATQLLQTFYRDFVPMSNVIDIAVEDPSPEFQRIRDLLDCKRCLETPEVMQTITQSNCVNGQIISEKSSAIRFREISRTKLKLNRCQSRRVYEILRLFLLPRTDEYVKSFSDALTKRATAYFQRVRPDAMRGSSLVPKTSGPSSYNPLKKAFDEAADEYFESQLHEEVSTLLKNYQDIVYKLDRFISSLKKQS
;
A
#
# COMPACT_ATOMS: atom_id res chain seq x y z
N MET A 1 0.63 2.68 23.68
CA MET A 1 1.29 2.77 22.36
C MET A 1 2.55 3.58 22.53
N THR A 2 3.67 3.10 22.00
CA THR A 2 4.95 3.81 22.01
C THR A 2 5.23 4.40 20.63
N VAL A 3 5.81 5.61 20.62
CA VAL A 3 6.11 6.34 19.39
C VAL A 3 7.49 6.95 19.52
N TYR A 4 8.34 6.70 18.52
CA TYR A 4 9.64 7.36 18.41
C TYR A 4 9.55 8.52 17.41
N LYS A 5 9.99 9.71 17.81
CA LYS A 5 9.98 10.91 16.96
C LYS A 5 11.32 11.03 16.22
N PHE A 6 11.41 10.43 15.04
CA PHE A 6 12.64 10.56 14.24
C PHE A 6 12.81 11.99 13.75
N TYR A 7 14.05 12.49 13.82
CA TYR A 7 14.43 13.73 13.17
C TYR A 7 14.41 13.55 11.65
N ALA A 8 13.76 14.48 10.97
CA ALA A 8 13.78 14.61 9.52
C ALA A 8 14.36 15.97 9.17
N TYR A 9 15.51 15.97 8.51
CA TYR A 9 16.16 17.21 8.06
C TYR A 9 15.20 18.08 7.23
N PRO A 10 15.20 19.42 7.38
CA PRO A 10 16.11 20.22 8.22
C PRO A 10 15.62 20.52 9.65
N LYS A 11 14.31 20.52 9.91
CA LYS A 11 13.72 20.82 11.25
C LYS A 11 12.38 20.11 11.45
N ASN A 12 12.21 18.95 10.83
CA ASN A 12 10.96 18.23 10.82
C ASN A 12 11.04 16.95 11.66
N LEU A 13 9.88 16.35 11.90
CA LEU A 13 9.69 15.11 12.63
C LEU A 13 9.01 14.07 11.73
N ARG A 14 9.42 12.83 11.90
CA ARG A 14 8.78 11.63 11.37
C ARG A 14 8.44 10.70 12.54
N PRO A 15 7.24 10.85 13.14
CA PRO A 15 6.77 9.94 14.18
C PRO A 15 6.67 8.53 13.61
N ARG A 16 7.30 7.56 14.27
CA ARG A 16 7.18 6.14 13.97
C ARG A 16 6.52 5.45 15.16
N VAL A 17 5.34 4.88 14.94
CA VAL A 17 4.71 4.00 15.92
C VAL A 17 5.54 2.73 16.01
N SER A 18 5.96 2.36 17.22
CA SER A 18 6.79 1.18 17.46
C SER A 18 5.95 0.05 18.03
N GLN A 19 5.39 0.22 19.22
CA GLN A 19 4.62 -0.83 19.89
C GLN A 19 3.19 -0.38 20.17
N VAL A 20 2.23 -1.21 19.79
CA VAL A 20 0.81 -1.04 20.12
C VAL A 20 0.34 -2.31 20.82
N LEU A 21 -0.11 -2.17 22.05
CA LEU A 21 -0.64 -3.26 22.85
C LEU A 21 -2.03 -2.90 23.37
N ILE A 22 -2.99 -3.78 23.09
CA ILE A 22 -4.29 -3.83 23.76
C ILE A 22 -4.32 -5.12 24.57
N LEU A 23 -4.58 -5.00 25.86
CA LEU A 23 -4.61 -6.15 26.75
C LEU A 23 -5.71 -7.14 26.31
N PRO A 24 -5.49 -8.46 26.43
CA PRO A 24 -6.45 -9.49 26.01
C PRO A 24 -7.92 -9.23 26.37
N PRO A 25 -8.29 -8.84 27.60
CA PRO A 25 -9.70 -8.62 27.97
C PRO A 25 -10.35 -7.43 27.26
N PHE A 26 -9.56 -6.52 26.66
CA PHE A 26 -10.04 -5.32 25.97
C PHE A 26 -9.89 -5.40 24.45
N ARG A 27 -9.58 -6.59 23.90
CA ARG A 27 -9.52 -6.77 22.44
C ARG A 27 -10.93 -6.75 21.82
N ASN A 28 -11.01 -6.50 20.52
CA ASN A 28 -12.25 -6.48 19.73
C ASN A 28 -13.29 -5.39 20.08
N ASN A 29 -13.01 -4.51 21.04
CA ASN A 29 -13.89 -3.38 21.41
C ASN A 29 -13.55 -2.06 20.70
N GLY A 30 -12.71 -2.08 19.66
CA GLY A 30 -12.36 -0.88 18.89
C GLY A 30 -11.31 0.04 19.54
N HIS A 31 -10.77 -0.29 20.72
CA HIS A 31 -9.77 0.55 21.39
C HIS A 31 -8.50 0.80 20.58
N ALA A 32 -8.04 -0.18 19.78
CA ALA A 32 -6.89 0.01 18.89
C ALA A 32 -7.16 1.11 17.84
N THR A 33 -8.37 1.11 17.26
CA THR A 33 -8.81 2.14 16.31
C THR A 33 -8.86 3.51 16.98
N GLN A 34 -9.45 3.60 18.17
CA GLN A 34 -9.56 4.85 18.92
C GLN A 34 -8.20 5.42 19.33
N LEU A 35 -7.26 4.55 19.71
CA LEU A 35 -5.90 4.94 20.04
C LEU A 35 -5.17 5.51 18.82
N LEU A 36 -5.31 4.87 17.66
CA LEU A 36 -4.70 5.34 16.41
C LEU A 36 -5.36 6.64 15.91
N GLN A 37 -6.68 6.78 16.06
CA GLN A 37 -7.40 8.03 15.77
C GLN A 37 -6.92 9.19 16.64
N THR A 38 -6.77 8.95 17.94
CA THR A 38 -6.28 9.95 18.88
C THR A 38 -4.87 10.40 18.50
N PHE A 39 -4.01 9.45 18.16
CA PHE A 39 -2.67 9.75 17.68
C PHE A 39 -2.66 10.56 16.37
N TYR A 40 -3.54 10.25 15.41
CA TYR A 40 -3.68 11.07 14.22
C TYR A 40 -4.16 12.48 14.54
N ARG A 41 -5.13 12.65 15.45
CA ARG A 41 -5.61 13.97 15.89
C ARG A 41 -4.48 14.82 16.47
N ASP A 42 -3.56 14.20 17.20
CA ASP A 42 -2.46 14.94 17.85
C ASP A 42 -1.34 15.29 16.85
N PHE A 43 -1.01 14.39 15.91
CA PHE A 43 0.15 14.57 15.01
C PHE A 43 -0.15 15.17 13.64
N VAL A 44 -1.36 15.04 13.12
CA VAL A 44 -1.73 15.57 11.80
C VAL A 44 -1.73 17.10 11.74
N PRO A 45 -2.23 17.84 12.75
CA PRO A 45 -2.22 19.30 12.74
C PRO A 45 -0.82 19.92 12.84
N MET A 46 0.18 19.15 13.28
CA MET A 46 1.54 19.64 13.47
C MET A 46 2.24 19.85 12.12
N SER A 47 2.64 21.10 11.85
CA SER A 47 3.31 21.49 10.60
C SER A 47 4.71 20.89 10.45
N ASN A 48 5.42 20.67 11.57
CA ASN A 48 6.74 20.04 11.59
C ASN A 48 6.69 18.52 11.35
N VAL A 49 5.52 17.88 11.29
CA VAL A 49 5.41 16.45 10.98
C VAL A 49 5.30 16.25 9.46
N ILE A 50 6.23 15.48 8.88
CA ILE A 50 6.22 15.18 7.43
C ILE A 50 5.21 14.07 7.12
N ASP A 51 5.34 12.95 7.81
CA ASP A 51 4.56 11.74 7.61
C ASP A 51 4.69 10.81 8.82
N ILE A 52 3.71 9.92 8.97
CA ILE A 52 3.60 9.00 10.08
C ILE A 52 3.96 7.58 9.61
N ALA A 53 5.02 7.04 10.20
CA ALA A 53 5.49 5.69 9.94
C ALA A 53 5.03 4.71 11.02
N VAL A 54 5.08 3.41 10.71
CA VAL A 54 4.91 2.31 11.67
C VAL A 54 6.06 1.36 11.45
N GLU A 55 6.67 0.89 12.53
CA GLU A 55 7.69 -0.15 12.53
C GLU A 55 7.03 -1.51 12.38
N ASP A 56 7.38 -2.23 11.31
CA ASP A 56 6.97 -3.61 11.01
C ASP A 56 5.56 -3.99 11.48
N PRO A 57 4.52 -3.38 10.86
CA PRO A 57 3.14 -3.57 11.31
C PRO A 57 2.72 -5.04 11.17
N SER A 58 2.12 -5.60 12.24
CA SER A 58 1.45 -6.90 12.16
C SER A 58 0.29 -6.86 11.16
N PRO A 59 -0.09 -8.01 10.55
CA PRO A 59 -1.22 -8.08 9.62
C PRO A 59 -2.52 -7.53 10.21
N GLU A 60 -2.79 -7.81 11.49
CA GLU A 60 -3.95 -7.30 12.22
C GLU A 60 -3.93 -5.78 12.33
N PHE A 61 -2.78 -5.21 12.71
CA PHE A 61 -2.62 -3.77 12.84
C PHE A 61 -2.70 -3.08 11.48
N GLN A 62 -2.11 -3.69 10.44
CA GLN A 62 -2.19 -3.18 9.08
C GLN A 62 -3.64 -3.11 8.59
N ARG A 63 -4.48 -4.12 8.87
CA ARG A 63 -5.93 -4.09 8.55
C ARG A 63 -6.66 -2.95 9.26
N ILE A 64 -6.36 -2.71 10.54
CA ILE A 64 -6.96 -1.59 11.30
C ILE A 64 -6.54 -0.25 10.70
N ARG A 65 -5.25 -0.11 10.40
CA ARG A 65 -4.67 1.10 9.80
C ARG A 65 -5.24 1.38 8.41
N ASP A 66 -5.30 0.38 7.56
CA ASP A 66 -5.83 0.51 6.20
C ASP A 66 -7.30 0.97 6.22
N LEU A 67 -8.13 0.33 7.04
CA LEU A 67 -9.53 0.73 7.19
C LEU A 67 -9.66 2.19 7.70
N LEU A 68 -8.87 2.56 8.70
CA LEU A 68 -8.92 3.90 9.27
C LEU A 68 -8.42 4.98 8.29
N ASP A 69 -7.31 4.72 7.60
CA ASP A 69 -6.76 5.66 6.63
C ASP A 69 -7.69 5.81 5.42
N CYS A 70 -8.34 4.73 4.94
CA CYS A 70 -9.38 4.79 3.91
C CYS A 70 -10.56 5.67 4.35
N LYS A 71 -11.04 5.52 5.59
CA LYS A 71 -12.12 6.38 6.13
C LYS A 71 -11.74 7.84 6.15
N ARG A 72 -10.53 8.16 6.65
CA ARG A 72 -10.01 9.54 6.68
C ARG A 72 -9.87 10.12 5.27
N CYS A 73 -9.47 9.30 4.29
CA CYS A 73 -9.45 9.71 2.89
C CYS A 73 -10.85 10.02 2.36
N LEU A 74 -11.85 9.17 2.63
CA LEU A 74 -13.25 9.39 2.23
C LEU A 74 -13.84 10.67 2.84
N GLU A 75 -13.49 10.96 4.10
CA GLU A 75 -13.88 12.18 4.82
C GLU A 75 -13.16 13.44 4.32
N THR A 76 -12.11 13.30 3.50
CA THR A 76 -11.33 14.41 2.95
C THR A 76 -11.58 14.58 1.44
N PRO A 77 -12.47 15.49 1.01
CA PRO A 77 -12.86 15.63 -0.39
C PRO A 77 -11.69 15.89 -1.34
N GLU A 78 -10.70 16.68 -0.90
CA GLU A 78 -9.50 17.00 -1.68
C GLU A 78 -8.70 15.75 -2.05
N VAL A 79 -8.64 14.77 -1.15
CA VAL A 79 -7.95 13.48 -1.39
C VAL A 79 -8.78 12.65 -2.36
N MET A 80 -10.09 12.56 -2.14
CA MET A 80 -10.98 11.77 -3.02
C MET A 80 -11.05 12.31 -4.45
N GLN A 81 -11.02 13.63 -4.62
CA GLN A 81 -10.98 14.27 -5.94
C GLN A 81 -9.79 13.80 -6.77
N THR A 82 -8.64 13.50 -6.16
CA THR A 82 -7.47 13.00 -6.91
C THR A 82 -7.70 11.62 -7.53
N ILE A 83 -8.55 10.80 -6.93
CA ILE A 83 -8.91 9.47 -7.43
C ILE A 83 -10.02 9.61 -8.46
N THR A 84 -11.07 10.41 -8.19
CA THR A 84 -12.20 10.55 -9.11
C THR A 84 -11.85 11.33 -10.38
N GLN A 85 -11.01 12.37 -10.27
CA GLN A 85 -10.55 13.19 -11.40
C GLN A 85 -9.41 12.54 -12.20
N SER A 86 -9.04 11.29 -11.91
CA SER A 86 -8.03 10.57 -12.71
C SER A 86 -8.41 10.45 -14.19
N ASN A 87 -9.69 10.66 -14.53
CA ASN A 87 -10.22 10.54 -15.88
C ASN A 87 -10.23 11.86 -16.67
N CYS A 88 -10.07 13.03 -16.04
CA CYS A 88 -10.11 14.31 -16.74
C CYS A 88 -9.60 15.49 -15.89
N VAL A 89 -8.42 16.02 -16.22
CA VAL A 89 -8.04 17.40 -15.88
C VAL A 89 -7.64 18.06 -17.18
N ASN A 90 -8.28 19.19 -17.53
CA ASN A 90 -8.03 19.95 -18.77
C ASN A 90 -8.15 19.13 -20.07
N GLY A 91 -9.01 18.11 -20.12
CA GLY A 91 -9.25 17.31 -21.32
C GLY A 91 -8.14 16.31 -21.68
N GLN A 92 -7.12 16.14 -20.83
CA GLN A 92 -6.05 15.15 -21.04
C GLN A 92 -6.26 13.92 -20.16
N ILE A 93 -6.08 12.73 -20.77
CA ILE A 93 -6.07 11.44 -20.07
C ILE A 93 -4.80 11.39 -19.20
N ILE A 94 -4.98 11.41 -17.88
CA ILE A 94 -3.87 11.33 -16.94
C ILE A 94 -3.45 9.85 -16.80
N SER A 95 -2.14 9.58 -16.87
CA SER A 95 -1.65 8.22 -16.61
C SER A 95 -1.91 7.78 -15.17
N GLU A 96 -2.21 6.50 -14.95
CA GLU A 96 -2.43 5.92 -13.61
C GLU A 96 -1.29 6.22 -12.63
N LYS A 97 -0.04 6.24 -13.13
CA LYS A 97 1.15 6.59 -12.33
C LYS A 97 1.09 8.04 -11.83
N SER A 98 0.63 8.96 -12.67
CA SER A 98 0.51 10.37 -12.34
C SER A 98 -0.57 10.63 -11.30
N SER A 99 -1.70 9.91 -11.37
CA SER A 99 -2.77 9.97 -10.36
C SER A 99 -2.30 9.44 -9.01
N ALA A 100 -1.58 8.33 -8.98
CA ALA A 100 -1.01 7.78 -7.74
C ALA A 100 0.01 8.71 -7.08
N ILE A 101 0.82 9.43 -7.88
CA ILE A 101 1.77 10.44 -7.38
C ILE A 101 1.00 11.61 -6.74
N ARG A 102 -0.01 12.14 -7.43
CA ARG A 102 -0.84 13.24 -6.93
C ARG A 102 -1.59 12.86 -5.65
N PHE A 103 -2.18 11.65 -5.61
CA PHE A 103 -2.83 11.11 -4.43
C PHE A 103 -1.86 11.05 -3.24
N ARG A 104 -0.63 10.56 -3.47
CA ARG A 104 0.41 10.48 -2.44
C ARG A 104 0.77 11.87 -1.89
N GLU A 105 0.91 12.87 -2.77
CA GLU A 105 1.27 14.22 -2.34
C GLU A 105 0.19 14.85 -1.46
N ILE A 106 -1.07 14.81 -1.90
CA ILE A 106 -2.19 15.39 -1.15
C ILE A 106 -2.47 14.60 0.14
N SER A 107 -2.39 13.27 0.10
CA SER A 107 -2.54 12.44 1.29
C SER A 107 -1.42 12.66 2.30
N ARG A 108 -0.19 12.93 1.83
CA ARG A 108 0.94 13.29 2.71
C ARG A 108 0.72 14.65 3.35
N THR A 109 0.27 15.66 2.61
CA THR A 109 0.10 17.01 3.16
C THR A 109 -1.07 17.08 4.14
N LYS A 110 -2.21 16.49 3.79
CA LYS A 110 -3.46 16.59 4.55
C LYS A 110 -3.58 15.54 5.66
N LEU A 111 -3.15 14.31 5.41
CA LEU A 111 -3.37 13.18 6.32
C LEU A 111 -2.07 12.62 6.92
N LYS A 112 -0.90 13.14 6.51
CA LYS A 112 0.43 12.69 6.93
C LYS A 112 0.70 11.21 6.65
N LEU A 113 0.11 10.67 5.57
CA LEU A 113 0.36 9.28 5.18
C LEU A 113 1.80 9.09 4.65
N ASN A 114 2.43 7.99 5.05
CA ASN A 114 3.71 7.54 4.51
C ASN A 114 3.53 7.05 3.06
N ARG A 115 4.58 7.16 2.23
CA ARG A 115 4.66 6.61 0.86
C ARG A 115 4.03 5.21 0.70
N CYS A 116 4.44 4.23 1.50
CA CYS A 116 3.96 2.85 1.35
C CYS A 116 2.47 2.76 1.70
N GLN A 117 2.07 3.45 2.77
CA GLN A 117 0.68 3.49 3.21
C GLN A 117 -0.22 4.20 2.20
N SER A 118 0.21 5.34 1.64
CA SER A 118 -0.54 6.05 0.60
C SER A 118 -0.80 5.16 -0.62
N ARG A 119 0.18 4.35 -1.04
CA ARG A 119 -0.01 3.44 -2.16
C ARG A 119 -1.04 2.36 -1.85
N ARG A 120 -0.96 1.73 -0.67
CA ARG A 120 -1.93 0.71 -0.24
C ARG A 120 -3.35 1.28 -0.18
N VAL A 121 -3.52 2.43 0.46
CA VAL A 121 -4.81 3.11 0.58
C VAL A 121 -5.35 3.52 -0.80
N TYR A 122 -4.50 4.00 -1.70
CA TYR A 122 -4.88 4.29 -3.08
C TYR A 122 -5.41 3.06 -3.82
N GLU A 123 -4.72 1.92 -3.70
CA GLU A 123 -5.14 0.65 -4.31
C GLU A 123 -6.49 0.18 -3.75
N ILE A 124 -6.68 0.25 -2.42
CA ILE A 124 -7.95 -0.12 -1.77
C ILE A 124 -9.09 0.80 -2.21
N LEU A 125 -8.87 2.12 -2.24
CA LEU A 125 -9.89 3.08 -2.66
C LEU A 125 -10.21 2.95 -4.15
N ARG A 126 -9.24 2.59 -4.99
CA ARG A 126 -9.48 2.28 -6.40
C ARG A 126 -10.37 1.04 -6.53
N LEU A 127 -10.08 -0.04 -5.80
CA LEU A 127 -10.94 -1.22 -5.77
C LEU A 127 -12.35 -0.89 -5.25
N PHE A 128 -12.45 -0.03 -4.23
CA PHE A 128 -13.71 0.43 -3.66
C PHE A 128 -14.59 1.17 -4.69
N LEU A 129 -13.99 1.95 -5.60
CA LEU A 129 -14.71 2.71 -6.62
C LEU A 129 -15.04 1.90 -7.89
N LEU A 130 -14.43 0.71 -8.08
CA LEU A 130 -14.70 -0.13 -9.23
C LEU A 130 -16.06 -0.86 -9.10
N PRO A 131 -16.74 -1.13 -10.23
CA PRO A 131 -17.89 -2.03 -10.22
C PRO A 131 -17.49 -3.43 -9.72
N ARG A 132 -18.37 -4.08 -8.94
CA ARG A 132 -18.12 -5.42 -8.36
C ARG A 132 -18.36 -6.58 -9.34
N THR A 133 -18.02 -6.37 -10.60
CA THR A 133 -18.10 -7.43 -11.60
C THR A 133 -16.79 -8.22 -11.56
N ASP A 134 -16.87 -9.53 -11.73
CA ASP A 134 -15.70 -10.42 -11.72
C ASP A 134 -14.63 -9.99 -12.73
N GLU A 135 -15.03 -9.41 -13.87
CA GLU A 135 -14.13 -8.86 -14.88
C GLU A 135 -13.23 -7.74 -14.34
N TYR A 136 -13.79 -6.78 -13.59
CA TYR A 136 -13.02 -5.67 -13.01
C TYR A 136 -12.13 -6.13 -11.87
N VAL A 137 -12.60 -7.10 -11.06
CA VAL A 137 -11.81 -7.70 -9.99
C VAL A 137 -10.61 -8.45 -10.58
N LYS A 138 -10.81 -9.20 -11.67
CA LYS A 138 -9.73 -9.89 -12.39
C LYS A 138 -8.73 -8.91 -12.98
N SER A 139 -9.21 -7.88 -13.68
CA SER A 139 -8.34 -6.80 -14.21
C SER A 139 -7.52 -6.11 -13.12
N PHE A 140 -8.12 -5.87 -11.95
CA PHE A 140 -7.41 -5.33 -10.79
C PHE A 140 -6.37 -6.31 -10.23
N SER A 141 -6.71 -7.60 -10.15
CA SER A 141 -5.78 -8.66 -9.76
C SER A 141 -4.57 -8.72 -10.71
N ASP A 142 -4.79 -8.67 -12.02
CA ASP A 142 -3.72 -8.66 -13.02
C ASP A 142 -2.80 -7.44 -12.86
N ALA A 143 -3.38 -6.27 -12.52
CA ALA A 143 -2.60 -5.07 -12.22
C ALA A 143 -1.78 -5.22 -10.92
N LEU A 144 -2.31 -5.88 -9.89
CA LEU A 144 -1.58 -6.21 -8.66
C LEU A 144 -0.44 -7.19 -8.95
N THR A 145 -0.68 -8.23 -9.75
CA THR A 145 0.34 -9.21 -10.18
C THR A 145 1.47 -8.49 -10.90
N LYS A 146 1.16 -7.70 -11.94
CA LYS A 146 2.17 -6.92 -12.69
C LYS A 146 3.01 -6.03 -11.78
N ARG A 147 2.40 -5.42 -10.77
CA ARG A 147 3.10 -4.62 -9.76
C ARG A 147 4.00 -5.47 -8.88
N ALA A 148 3.49 -6.58 -8.35
CA ALA A 148 4.25 -7.50 -7.50
C ALA A 148 5.46 -8.02 -8.28
N THR A 149 5.27 -8.49 -9.52
CA THR A 149 6.35 -8.95 -10.40
C THR A 149 7.42 -7.87 -10.58
N ALA A 150 7.02 -6.62 -10.83
CA ALA A 150 7.97 -5.51 -10.96
C ALA A 150 8.75 -5.19 -9.67
N TYR A 151 8.19 -5.48 -8.50
CA TYR A 151 8.90 -5.39 -7.22
C TYR A 151 9.89 -6.54 -7.08
N PHE A 152 9.45 -7.77 -7.30
CA PHE A 152 10.29 -8.97 -7.21
C PHE A 152 11.46 -8.96 -8.19
N GLN A 153 11.24 -8.54 -9.44
CA GLN A 153 12.30 -8.38 -10.44
C GLN A 153 13.42 -7.44 -10.00
N ARG A 154 13.11 -6.43 -9.17
CA ARG A 154 14.13 -5.50 -8.62
C ARG A 154 14.90 -6.10 -7.45
N VAL A 155 14.29 -7.03 -6.73
CA VAL A 155 14.88 -7.70 -5.55
C VAL A 155 15.70 -8.92 -5.97
N ARG A 156 15.53 -9.43 -7.21
CA ARG A 156 16.35 -10.53 -7.73
C ARG A 156 17.85 -10.24 -7.63
N PRO A 157 18.66 -11.18 -7.11
CA PRO A 157 20.12 -11.02 -7.00
C PRO A 157 20.79 -10.66 -8.34
N ASP A 158 20.30 -11.21 -9.44
CA ASP A 158 20.85 -10.94 -10.77
C ASP A 158 20.51 -9.55 -11.31
N ALA A 159 19.46 -8.90 -10.80
CA ALA A 159 19.20 -7.48 -11.08
C ALA A 159 20.15 -6.54 -10.29
N MET A 160 20.73 -7.02 -9.18
CA MET A 160 21.80 -6.32 -8.45
C MET A 160 23.19 -6.58 -9.03
N ARG A 161 23.39 -7.70 -9.75
CA ARG A 161 24.54 -7.88 -10.64
C ARG A 161 24.34 -6.95 -11.84
N GLY A 162 24.60 -5.66 -11.66
CA GLY A 162 24.69 -4.70 -12.75
C GLY A 162 25.44 -5.34 -13.91
N SER A 163 24.93 -5.16 -15.13
CA SER A 163 25.53 -5.61 -16.38
C SER A 163 27.05 -5.66 -16.24
N SER A 164 27.61 -6.86 -16.07
CA SER A 164 29.02 -7.03 -15.79
C SER A 164 29.82 -6.24 -16.82
N LEU A 165 30.74 -5.39 -16.35
CA LEU A 165 31.66 -4.63 -17.22
C LEU A 165 32.64 -5.56 -17.97
N VAL A 166 32.61 -6.87 -17.68
CA VAL A 166 33.32 -7.88 -18.46
C VAL A 166 32.54 -8.10 -19.76
N PRO A 167 33.12 -7.79 -20.93
CA PRO A 167 32.52 -8.14 -22.21
C PRO A 167 32.18 -9.62 -22.19
N LYS A 168 30.94 -9.97 -22.53
CA LYS A 168 30.56 -11.38 -22.77
C LYS A 168 31.51 -11.89 -23.85
N THR A 169 32.54 -12.64 -23.47
CA THR A 169 33.39 -13.34 -24.42
C THR A 169 32.48 -14.27 -25.20
N SER A 170 32.40 -14.03 -26.50
CA SER A 170 31.67 -14.80 -27.50
C SER A 170 32.25 -16.22 -27.61
N GLY A 171 32.02 -17.04 -26.60
CA GLY A 171 32.23 -18.48 -26.62
C GLY A 171 30.88 -19.19 -26.48
N PRO A 172 30.71 -20.39 -27.03
CA PRO A 172 29.45 -21.12 -26.93
C PRO A 172 29.13 -21.29 -25.45
N SER A 173 28.02 -20.69 -25.01
CA SER A 173 27.51 -20.81 -23.65
C SER A 173 27.48 -22.30 -23.30
N SER A 174 28.40 -22.76 -22.45
CA SER A 174 28.38 -24.12 -21.94
C SER A 174 27.02 -24.34 -21.29
N TYR A 175 26.15 -25.06 -21.99
CA TYR A 175 24.80 -25.34 -21.54
C TYR A 175 24.95 -26.24 -20.32
N ASN A 176 24.76 -25.69 -19.13
CA ASN A 176 24.81 -26.44 -17.88
C ASN A 176 23.38 -26.82 -17.50
N PRO A 177 22.93 -28.07 -17.72
CA PRO A 177 21.55 -28.48 -17.50
C PRO A 177 21.14 -28.34 -16.03
N LEU A 178 22.08 -28.52 -15.11
CA LEU A 178 21.83 -28.36 -13.67
C LEU A 178 21.50 -26.90 -13.34
N LYS A 179 22.28 -25.95 -13.85
CA LYS A 179 22.02 -24.52 -13.62
C LYS A 179 20.64 -24.11 -14.15
N LYS A 180 20.30 -24.57 -15.35
CA LYS A 180 18.98 -24.31 -15.95
C LYS A 180 17.84 -24.88 -15.07
N ALA A 181 17.96 -26.12 -14.59
CA ALA A 181 16.96 -26.73 -13.72
C ALA A 181 16.83 -25.99 -12.36
N PHE A 182 17.94 -25.50 -11.79
CA PHE A 182 17.90 -24.67 -10.57
C PHE A 182 17.22 -23.32 -10.82
N ASP A 183 17.53 -22.66 -11.94
CA ASP A 183 16.92 -21.38 -12.31
C ASP A 183 15.41 -21.54 -12.58
N GLU A 184 15.00 -22.61 -13.27
CA GLU A 184 13.58 -22.95 -13.51
C GLU A 184 12.82 -23.26 -12.22
N ALA A 185 13.39 -24.10 -11.33
CA ALA A 185 12.76 -24.40 -10.04
C ALA A 185 12.66 -23.16 -9.14
N ALA A 186 13.65 -22.28 -9.19
CA ALA A 186 13.61 -21.01 -8.49
C ALA A 186 12.49 -20.12 -9.06
N ASP A 187 12.40 -19.98 -10.38
CA ASP A 187 11.34 -19.23 -11.08
C ASP A 187 9.94 -19.73 -10.71
N GLU A 188 9.71 -21.05 -10.74
CA GLU A 188 8.42 -21.64 -10.34
C GLU A 188 8.07 -21.36 -8.88
N TYR A 189 9.04 -21.53 -7.96
CA TYR A 189 8.84 -21.19 -6.55
C TYR A 189 8.50 -19.70 -6.38
N PHE A 190 9.18 -18.81 -7.10
CA PHE A 190 8.91 -17.37 -7.05
C PHE A 190 7.52 -17.02 -7.56
N GLU A 191 7.07 -17.59 -8.68
CA GLU A 191 5.72 -17.36 -9.20
C GLU A 191 4.66 -17.87 -8.21
N SER A 192 4.90 -19.00 -7.56
CA SER A 192 4.00 -19.54 -6.53
C SER A 192 3.84 -18.60 -5.33
N GLN A 193 4.95 -18.07 -4.80
CA GLN A 193 4.94 -17.10 -3.70
C GLN A 193 4.24 -15.81 -4.11
N LEU A 194 4.52 -15.31 -5.31
CA LEU A 194 3.92 -14.10 -5.84
C LEU A 194 2.41 -14.24 -5.94
N HIS A 195 1.93 -15.38 -6.45
CA HIS A 195 0.51 -15.66 -6.56
C HIS A 195 -0.16 -15.73 -5.17
N GLU A 196 0.48 -16.38 -4.20
CA GLU A 196 -0.02 -16.45 -2.82
C GLU A 196 -0.11 -15.06 -2.15
N GLU A 197 0.93 -14.24 -2.32
CA GLU A 197 0.95 -12.88 -1.78
C GLU A 197 -0.14 -12.00 -2.41
N VAL A 198 -0.29 -12.04 -3.73
CA VAL A 198 -1.30 -11.25 -4.44
C VAL A 198 -2.71 -11.70 -4.06
N SER A 199 -2.94 -13.01 -3.97
CA SER A 199 -4.22 -13.57 -3.51
C SER A 199 -4.57 -13.12 -2.10
N THR A 200 -3.62 -13.22 -1.17
CA THR A 200 -3.78 -12.78 0.22
C THR A 200 -4.04 -11.27 0.31
N LEU A 201 -3.31 -10.48 -0.47
CA LEU A 201 -3.47 -9.03 -0.52
C LEU A 201 -4.84 -8.63 -1.08
N LEU A 202 -5.28 -9.28 -2.16
CA LEU A 202 -6.58 -9.03 -2.78
C LEU A 202 -7.72 -9.33 -1.79
N LYS A 203 -7.65 -10.48 -1.10
CA LYS A 203 -8.61 -10.84 -0.05
C LYS A 203 -8.68 -9.80 1.05
N ASN A 204 -7.51 -9.34 1.54
CA ASN A 204 -7.46 -8.30 2.55
C ASN A 204 -8.08 -6.97 2.07
N TYR A 205 -7.85 -6.58 0.82
CA TYR A 205 -8.44 -5.38 0.24
C TYR A 205 -9.96 -5.51 0.11
N GLN A 206 -10.47 -6.66 -0.35
CA GLN A 206 -11.91 -6.95 -0.44
C GLN A 206 -12.59 -6.89 0.94
N ASP A 207 -11.96 -7.44 1.99
CA ASP A 207 -12.47 -7.37 3.36
C ASP A 207 -12.58 -5.92 3.86
N ILE A 208 -11.62 -5.07 3.48
CA ILE A 208 -11.64 -3.64 3.83
C ILE A 208 -12.75 -2.92 3.05
N VAL A 209 -12.89 -3.18 1.76
CA VAL A 209 -13.97 -2.64 0.91
C VAL A 209 -15.33 -2.97 1.49
N TYR A 210 -15.57 -4.23 1.87
CA TYR A 210 -16.82 -4.66 2.51
C TYR A 210 -17.11 -3.89 3.81
N LYS A 211 -16.07 -3.67 4.64
CA LYS A 211 -16.20 -2.87 5.87
C LYS A 211 -16.48 -1.40 5.58
N LEU A 212 -15.94 -0.84 4.50
CA LEU A 212 -16.21 0.53 4.06
C LEU A 212 -17.65 0.69 3.57
N ASP A 213 -18.20 -0.27 2.83
CA ASP A 213 -19.61 -0.24 2.42
C ASP A 213 -20.54 -0.17 3.61
N ARG A 214 -20.33 -1.06 4.59
CA ARG A 214 -21.13 -1.10 5.81
C ARG A 214 -21.07 0.23 6.55
N PHE A 215 -19.91 0.87 6.56
CA PHE A 215 -19.73 2.20 7.13
C PHE A 215 -20.55 3.26 6.38
N ILE A 216 -20.49 3.30 5.05
CA ILE A 216 -21.27 4.25 4.24
C ILE A 216 -22.77 4.01 4.35
N SER A 217 -23.21 2.75 4.36
CA SER A 217 -24.61 2.40 4.60
C SER A 217 -25.08 2.83 5.99
N SER A 218 -24.21 2.80 7.00
CA SER A 218 -24.53 3.29 8.35
C SER A 218 -24.66 4.81 8.37
N LEU A 219 -23.80 5.55 7.65
CA LEU A 219 -23.88 7.01 7.56
C LEU A 219 -25.19 7.46 6.89
N LYS A 220 -25.58 6.81 5.78
CA LYS A 220 -26.84 7.10 5.07
C LYS A 220 -28.10 6.81 5.88
N LYS A 221 -28.03 5.96 6.91
CA LYS A 221 -29.16 5.68 7.82
C LYS A 221 -29.29 6.69 8.94
N GLN A 222 -28.25 7.50 9.19
CA GLN A 222 -28.20 8.51 10.25
C GLN A 222 -28.42 9.93 9.73
N SER A 223 -28.31 10.14 8.41
CA SER A 223 -28.65 11.37 7.68
C SER A 223 -30.11 11.35 7.23
#